data_AF-A0A0J7HXI7-F1
#
_entry.id   AF-A0A0J7HXI7-F1
#
_cell.length_a   1.000
_cell.length_b   1.000
_cell.length_c   1.000
_cell.angle_alpha   90.00
_cell.angle_beta   90.00
_cell.angle_gamma   90.00
#
_symmetry.space_group_name_H-M   'P 1'
#
loop_
_entity.id
_entity.type
_entity.pdbx_description
1 polymer ?
#
loop_
_entity_poly.entity_id
_entity_poly.type
_entity_poly.pdbx_seq_one_letter_code
_entity_poly.pdbx_strand_id
1 'polypeptide(L)'
;MDCQKIIKDLKHKDFIKVSNKGDWFENGAAVYAKEIKDNIFLLFVILKDIEIENIQALIAHFDCFGSIGLKEPKQIMFYLSIKNKEDLHYFEKYLKISDN
;
A
#
# COMPACT_ATOMS: atom_id res chain seq x y z
N MET A 1 7.30 6.58 -14.18
CA MET A 1 6.17 6.76 -13.24
C MET A 1 6.60 7.80 -12.22
N ASP A 2 5.74 8.77 -11.87
CA ASP A 2 6.07 9.76 -10.83
C ASP A 2 5.46 9.29 -9.50
N CYS A 3 6.27 8.69 -8.62
CA CYS A 3 5.76 8.16 -7.36
C CYS A 3 5.30 9.28 -6.43
N GLN A 4 5.81 10.51 -6.56
CA GLN A 4 5.31 11.64 -5.79
C GLN A 4 3.87 11.98 -6.18
N LYS A 5 3.53 11.87 -7.47
CA LYS A 5 2.15 12.01 -7.94
C LYS A 5 1.25 10.90 -7.40
N ILE A 6 1.70 9.65 -7.42
CA ILE A 6 0.96 8.52 -6.84
C ILE A 6 0.76 8.71 -5.33
N ILE A 7 1.79 9.11 -4.59
CA ILE A 7 1.69 9.39 -3.15
C ILE A 7 0.66 10.48 -2.87
N LYS A 8 0.66 11.56 -3.66
CA LYS A 8 -0.35 12.62 -3.54
C LYS A 8 -1.74 12.04 -3.78
N ASP A 9 -1.93 11.29 -4.86
CA ASP A 9 -3.23 10.68 -5.19
C ASP A 9 -3.69 9.70 -4.09
N LEU A 10 -2.80 8.90 -3.51
CA LEU A 10 -3.13 7.98 -2.41
C LEU A 10 -3.61 8.73 -1.17
N LYS A 11 -2.91 9.81 -0.79
CA LYS A 11 -3.32 10.66 0.35
C LYS A 11 -4.72 11.26 0.17
N HIS A 12 -5.15 11.48 -1.07
CA HIS A 12 -6.49 11.99 -1.39
C HIS A 12 -7.58 10.90 -1.48
N LYS A 13 -7.22 9.61 -1.38
CA LYS A 13 -8.11 8.45 -1.63
C LYS A 13 -8.35 7.58 -0.40
N ASP A 14 -8.35 8.20 0.79
CA ASP A 14 -8.55 7.54 2.09
C ASP A 14 -7.44 6.57 2.50
N PHE A 15 -6.25 6.66 1.88
CA PHE A 15 -5.11 5.89 2.36
C PHE A 15 -4.49 6.58 3.57
N ILE A 16 -4.33 5.82 4.64
CA ILE A 16 -3.66 6.23 5.85
C ILE A 16 -2.19 5.83 5.75
N LYS A 17 -1.28 6.76 6.01
CA LYS A 17 0.14 6.43 6.14
C LYS A 17 0.35 5.66 7.44
N VAL A 18 0.85 4.44 7.33
CA VAL A 18 1.16 3.58 8.47
C VAL A 18 2.61 3.78 8.89
N SER A 19 2.85 3.76 10.19
CA SER A 19 4.21 3.73 10.74
C SER A 19 4.80 2.33 10.52
N ASN A 20 5.77 2.22 9.62
CA ASN A 20 6.57 1.01 9.48
C ASN A 20 7.62 0.99 10.59
N LYS A 21 7.53 0.04 11.52
CA LYS A 21 8.53 -0.14 12.59
C LYS A 21 9.67 -1.07 12.17
N GLY A 22 9.63 -1.59 10.94
CA GLY A 22 10.72 -2.36 10.32
C GLY A 22 10.61 -3.88 10.50
N ASP A 23 9.59 -4.38 11.20
CA ASP A 23 9.47 -5.81 11.50
C ASP A 23 8.94 -6.65 10.32
N TRP A 24 8.30 -6.00 9.34
CA TRP A 24 7.75 -6.69 8.16
C TRP A 24 8.15 -6.08 6.82
N PHE A 25 8.17 -4.74 6.72
CA PHE A 25 8.63 -4.05 5.51
C PHE A 25 10.03 -3.48 5.71
N GLU A 26 10.78 -3.36 4.62
CA GLU A 26 12.13 -2.80 4.64
C GLU A 26 12.23 -1.47 5.40
N ASN A 27 13.34 -1.28 6.11
CA ASN A 27 13.59 -0.05 6.86
C ASN A 27 13.55 1.18 5.93
N GLY A 28 12.75 2.17 6.31
CA GLY A 28 12.56 3.39 5.51
C GLY A 28 11.47 3.30 4.45
N ALA A 29 10.83 2.13 4.27
CA ALA A 29 9.66 2.00 3.40
C ALA A 29 8.50 2.87 3.91
N ALA A 30 7.86 3.60 3.00
CA ALA A 30 6.62 4.31 3.28
C ALA A 30 5.43 3.41 2.95
N VAL A 31 4.61 3.09 3.95
CA VAL A 31 3.44 2.22 3.80
C VAL A 31 2.17 3.06 3.85
N TYR A 32 1.32 2.92 2.84
CA TYR A 32 -0.02 3.52 2.78
C TYR A 32 -1.06 2.42 2.74
N ALA A 33 -2.04 2.46 3.64
CA ALA A 33 -3.03 1.42 3.81
C ALA A 33 -4.45 1.99 3.68
N LYS A 34 -5.30 1.24 2.98
CA LYS A 34 -6.75 1.46 2.94
C LYS A 34 -7.45 0.14 3.26
N GLU A 35 -8.38 0.17 4.20
CA GLU A 35 -9.23 -0.99 4.46
C GLU A 35 -10.25 -1.11 3.32
N ILE A 36 -10.34 -2.30 2.72
CA ILE A 36 -11.24 -2.56 1.58
C ILE A 36 -12.34 -3.57 1.92
N LYS A 37 -12.18 -4.29 3.03
CA LYS A 37 -13.13 -5.23 3.65
C LYS A 37 -12.62 -5.57 5.05
N ASP A 38 -13.47 -6.01 5.98
CA ASP A 38 -13.13 -6.36 7.37
C ASP A 38 -11.71 -6.93 7.56
N ASN A 39 -10.80 -6.10 8.07
CA ASN A 39 -9.38 -6.38 8.31
C ASN A 39 -8.54 -6.81 7.09
N ILE A 40 -9.08 -6.65 5.88
CA ILE A 40 -8.40 -6.81 4.60
C ILE A 40 -8.02 -5.42 4.08
N PHE A 41 -6.73 -5.23 3.86
CA PHE A 41 -6.16 -3.95 3.50
C PHE A 41 -5.53 -4.01 2.11
N LEU A 42 -5.78 -2.98 1.33
CA LEU A 42 -4.96 -2.63 0.17
C LEU A 42 -3.80 -1.76 0.66
N LEU A 43 -2.58 -2.23 0.44
CA LEU A 43 -1.35 -1.55 0.81
C LEU A 43 -0.60 -1.09 -0.44
N PHE A 44 -0.04 0.11 -0.38
CA PHE A 44 1.05 0.55 -1.23
C PHE A 44 2.30 0.75 -0.38
N VAL A 45 3.33 -0.03 -0.66
CA VAL A 45 4.64 0.01 0.00
C VAL A 45 5.61 0.65 -0.97
N ILE A 46 6.18 1.77 -0.58
CA ILE A 46 7.09 2.55 -1.42
C ILE A 46 8.48 2.43 -0.83
N LEU A 47 9.32 1.69 -1.53
CA LEU A 47 10.72 1.49 -1.20
C LEU A 47 11.51 2.67 -1.76
N LYS A 48 12.27 3.33 -0.90
CA LYS A 48 13.25 4.33 -1.32
C LYS A 48 14.57 3.62 -1.60
N ASP A 49 14.77 3.21 -2.85
CA ASP A 49 16.09 2.87 -3.34
C ASP A 49 16.69 4.08 -4.07
N ILE A 50 18.02 4.16 -4.10
CA ILE A 50 18.81 5.32 -4.52
C ILE A 50 18.72 5.53 -6.05
N GLU A 51 18.33 4.48 -6.79
CA GLU A 51 18.33 4.50 -8.26
C GLU A 51 16.94 4.32 -8.89
N ILE A 52 15.99 3.64 -8.21
CA ILE A 52 14.66 3.35 -8.75
C ILE A 52 13.63 3.35 -7.61
N GLU A 53 12.64 4.23 -7.67
CA GLU A 53 11.47 4.15 -6.78
C GLU A 53 10.66 2.89 -7.12
N ASN A 54 10.58 1.94 -6.18
CA ASN A 54 9.84 0.69 -6.34
C ASN A 54 8.58 0.72 -5.49
N ILE A 55 7.41 0.65 -6.14
CA ILE A 55 6.12 0.57 -5.47
C ILE A 55 5.64 -0.88 -5.52
N GLN A 56 5.29 -1.42 -4.36
CA GLN A 56 4.62 -2.70 -4.23
C GLN A 56 3.18 -2.46 -3.79
N ALA A 57 2.24 -3.15 -4.42
CA ALA A 57 0.84 -3.15 -4.05
C ALA A 57 0.45 -4.53 -3.49
N LEU A 58 -0.18 -4.57 -2.32
CA LEU A 58 -0.59 -5.81 -1.66
C LEU A 58 -2.06 -5.76 -1.26
N ILE A 59 -2.76 -6.89 -1.37
CA ILE A 59 -4.01 -7.11 -0.63
C ILE A 59 -3.72 -8.16 0.41
N ALA A 60 -3.88 -7.82 1.69
CA ALA A 60 -3.55 -8.73 2.77
C ALA A 60 -4.48 -8.57 3.99
N HIS A 61 -4.69 -9.66 4.70
CA HIS A 61 -5.48 -9.72 5.93
C HIS A 61 -4.58 -9.51 7.14
N PHE A 62 -4.91 -8.54 7.97
CA PHE A 62 -4.22 -8.21 9.21
C PHE A 62 -5.14 -8.39 10.43
N ASP A 63 -4.65 -8.15 11.64
CA ASP A 63 -5.54 -8.12 12.81
C ASP A 63 -6.35 -6.83 12.89
N CYS A 64 -5.69 -5.72 12.52
CA CYS A 64 -6.23 -4.37 12.49
C CYS A 64 -5.20 -3.43 11.84
N PHE A 65 -5.57 -2.17 11.60
CA PHE A 65 -4.63 -1.13 11.12
C PHE A 65 -3.33 -1.05 11.92
N GLY A 66 -3.41 -1.12 13.26
CA GLY A 66 -2.25 -1.00 14.14
C GLY A 66 -1.26 -2.16 14.06
N SER A 67 -1.63 -3.27 13.42
CA SER A 67 -0.73 -4.42 13.19
C SER A 67 0.09 -4.31 11.91
N ILE A 68 -0.30 -3.43 10.98
CA ILE A 68 0.40 -3.23 9.70
C ILE A 68 1.79 -2.62 9.99
N GLY A 69 2.85 -3.25 9.49
CA GLY A 69 4.23 -2.79 9.70
C GLY A 69 4.84 -3.11 11.07
N LEU A 70 4.08 -3.78 11.96
CA LEU A 70 4.56 -4.36 13.22
C LEU A 70 4.77 -5.88 13.12
N LYS A 71 3.97 -6.56 12.30
CA LYS A 71 4.10 -8.00 12.08
C LYS A 71 3.60 -8.37 10.69
N GLU A 72 3.90 -9.61 10.28
CA GLU A 72 3.41 -10.16 9.02
C GLU A 72 1.87 -10.23 9.00
N PRO A 73 1.24 -10.09 7.81
CA PRO A 73 -0.18 -10.34 7.67
C PRO A 73 -0.52 -11.80 7.98
N LYS A 74 -1.75 -12.05 8.43
CA LYS A 74 -2.30 -13.42 8.54
C LYS A 74 -2.32 -14.13 7.18
N GLN A 75 -2.55 -13.36 6.11
CA GLN A 75 -2.62 -13.89 4.76
C GLN A 75 -2.34 -12.79 3.74
N ILE A 76 -1.52 -13.09 2.74
CA ILE A 76 -1.40 -12.28 1.51
C ILE A 76 -2.33 -12.89 0.46
N MET A 77 -3.25 -12.09 -0.05
CA MET A 77 -4.22 -12.49 -1.07
C MET A 77 -3.78 -12.05 -2.47
N PHE A 78 -3.03 -10.96 -2.56
CA PHE A 78 -2.53 -10.43 -3.82
C PHE A 78 -1.23 -9.64 -3.59
N TYR A 79 -0.33 -9.70 -4.57
CA TYR A 79 0.91 -8.94 -4.58
C TYR A 79 1.27 -8.56 -6.03
N LEU A 80 1.63 -7.30 -6.24
CA LEU A 80 2.14 -6.82 -7.52
C LEU A 80 3.20 -5.73 -7.31
N SER A 81 4.33 -5.85 -8.00
CA SER A 81 5.28 -4.74 -8.14
C SER A 81 4.80 -3.84 -9.28
N ILE A 82 4.53 -2.58 -8.95
CA ILE A 82 4.04 -1.54 -9.87
C ILE A 82 5.25 -0.96 -10.59
N LYS A 83 5.34 -1.22 -11.90
CA LYS A 83 6.40 -0.72 -12.77
C LYS A 83 5.94 0.47 -13.60
N ASN A 84 4.66 0.52 -13.91
CA ASN A 84 4.05 1.57 -14.71
C ASN A 84 2.63 1.91 -14.20
N LYS A 85 1.99 2.90 -14.85
CA LYS A 85 0.66 3.35 -14.41
C LYS A 85 -0.42 2.33 -14.78
N GLU A 86 -0.21 1.58 -15.84
CA GLU A 86 -1.12 0.54 -16.31
C GLU A 86 -1.30 -0.52 -15.22
N ASP A 87 -0.26 -0.89 -14.48
CA ASP A 87 -0.34 -1.83 -13.35
C ASP A 87 -1.34 -1.39 -12.24
N LEU A 88 -1.69 -0.10 -12.16
CA LEU A 88 -2.71 0.37 -11.23
C LEU A 88 -4.13 -0.03 -11.63
N HIS A 89 -4.36 -0.45 -12.87
CA HIS A 89 -5.69 -0.84 -13.36
C HIS A 89 -6.29 -2.00 -12.54
N TYR A 90 -5.44 -2.90 -12.00
CA TYR A 90 -5.87 -4.02 -11.15
C TYR A 90 -6.54 -3.55 -9.85
N PHE A 91 -6.25 -2.33 -9.43
CA PHE A 91 -6.73 -1.74 -8.18
C PHE A 91 -7.78 -0.65 -8.40
N GLU A 92 -8.20 -0.37 -9.65
CA GLU A 92 -9.13 0.71 -9.97
C GLU A 92 -10.39 0.68 -9.13
N LYS A 93 -10.97 -0.51 -8.93
CA LYS A 93 -12.16 -0.70 -8.09
C LYS A 93 -11.96 -0.14 -6.68
N TYR A 94 -10.79 -0.35 -6.08
CA TYR A 94 -10.47 0.12 -4.72
C TYR A 94 -10.00 1.57 -4.68
N LEU A 95 -9.45 2.07 -5.79
CA LEU A 95 -8.97 3.45 -5.97
C LEU A 95 -10.08 4.44 -6.35
N LYS A 96 -11.24 3.98 -6.80
CA LYS A 96 -12.40 4.80 -7.19
C LYS A 96 -13.42 5.00 -6.05
N ILE A 97 -13.34 4.22 -4.98
CA ILE A 97 -14.26 4.34 -3.84
C ILE A 97 -13.80 5.51 -2.98
N SER A 98 -14.26 6.71 -3.31
CA SER A 98 -14.28 7.89 -2.44
C SER A 98 -15.62 8.61 -2.60
N ASP A 99 -16.71 7.84 -2.64
CA ASP A 99 -18.07 8.37 -2.55
C ASP A 99 -18.68 7.87 -1.25
N ASN A 100 -18.59 8.71 -0.22
CA ASN A 100 -19.59 8.86 0.83
C ASN A 100 -19.37 10.20 1.54
#